data_AF-A0A946W8A2-F1
#
_entry.id   AF-A0A946W8A2-F1
#
_cell.length_a   1.000
_cell.length_b   1.000
_cell.length_c   1.000
_cell.angle_alpha   90.00
_cell.angle_beta   90.00
_cell.angle_gamma   90.00
#
_symmetry.space_group_name_H-M   'P 1'
#
loop_
_entity.id
_entity.type
_entity.pdbx_description
1 polymer ?
#
loop_
_entity_poly.entity_id
_entity_poly.type
_entity_poly.pdbx_seq_one_letter_code
_entity_poly.pdbx_strand_id
1 'polypeptide(L)'
;RQPSTASGMLTRNEILEFYSEKTGYDVGGFQFYYVYGIWRLAVIIQQIYSRYYKGQNDNPRFKSYGAMATALGQLARYKIQTGKL
;
A
#
# COMPACT_ATOMS: atom_id res chain seq x y z
N ARG A 1 7.16 12.57 -1.63
CA ARG A 1 6.97 11.10 -1.53
C ARG A 1 8.33 10.52 -1.20
N GLN A 2 8.57 10.06 0.03
CA GLN A 2 9.82 9.37 0.35
C GLN A 2 9.85 8.03 -0.40
N PRO A 3 10.76 7.81 -1.36
CA PRO A 3 10.78 6.58 -2.13
C PRO A 3 11.76 5.60 -1.47
N SER A 4 11.26 4.45 -1.01
CA SER A 4 12.09 3.28 -0.68
C SER A 4 12.74 2.62 -1.92
N THR A 5 12.85 3.37 -3.02
CA THR A 5 13.38 2.95 -4.32
C THR A 5 14.40 3.96 -4.86
N ALA A 6 14.75 5.00 -4.09
CA ALA A 6 15.83 5.91 -4.46
C ALA A 6 17.18 5.24 -4.21
N SER A 7 18.19 5.60 -5.00
CA SER A 7 19.56 5.12 -4.80
C SER A 7 20.03 5.44 -3.37
N GLY A 8 20.59 4.44 -2.68
CA GLY A 8 21.04 4.54 -1.29
C GLY A 8 19.95 4.35 -0.22
N MET A 9 18.69 4.12 -0.59
CA MET A 9 17.64 3.74 0.36
C MET A 9 17.56 2.22 0.51
N LEU A 10 17.29 1.76 1.73
CA LEU A 10 17.02 0.36 1.99
C LEU A 10 15.78 -0.11 1.21
N THR A 11 15.90 -1.28 0.60
CA THR A 11 14.80 -2.08 0.09
C THR A 11 13.89 -2.51 1.24
N ARG A 12 12.67 -2.98 0.91
CA ARG A 12 11.74 -3.46 1.93
C ARG A 12 12.30 -4.64 2.73
N ASN A 13 13.05 -5.53 2.09
CA ASN A 13 13.68 -6.66 2.77
C ASN A 13 14.76 -6.18 3.75
N GLU A 14 15.62 -5.25 3.33
CA GLU A 14 16.66 -4.68 4.20
C GLU A 14 16.06 -3.89 5.38
N ILE A 15 14.91 -3.22 5.18
CA ILE A 15 14.18 -2.57 6.29
C ILE A 15 13.69 -3.60 7.30
N LEU A 16 13.15 -4.73 6.84
CA LEU A 16 12.65 -5.79 7.73
C LEU A 16 13.79 -6.49 8.47
N GLU A 17 14.91 -6.75 7.79
CA GLU A 17 16.11 -7.31 8.39
C GLU A 17 16.65 -6.38 9.48
N PHE A 18 16.83 -5.09 9.15
CA PHE A 18 17.22 -4.08 10.13
C PHE A 18 16.27 -4.02 11.33
N TYR A 19 14.95 -4.02 11.09
CA TYR A 19 13.96 -4.00 12.17
C TYR A 19 14.05 -5.25 13.06
N SER A 20 14.17 -6.43 12.45
CA SER A 20 14.31 -7.71 13.14
C SER A 20 15.57 -7.73 14.01
N GLU A 21 16.72 -7.30 13.47
CA GLU A 21 17.98 -7.22 14.20
C GLU A 21 17.92 -6.26 15.40
N LYS A 22 17.26 -5.11 15.24
CA LYS A 22 17.17 -4.10 16.31
C LYS A 22 16.17 -4.41 17.41
N THR A 23 15.13 -5.17 17.09
CA THR A 23 14.01 -5.41 18.01
C THR A 23 13.91 -6.84 18.52
N GLY A 24 14.53 -7.80 17.83
CA GLY A 24 14.40 -9.22 18.11
C GLY A 24 13.05 -9.83 17.70
N TYR A 25 12.17 -9.09 17.02
CA TYR A 25 10.89 -9.61 16.56
C TYR A 25 11.01 -10.45 15.28
N ASP A 26 10.26 -11.55 15.23
CA ASP A 26 10.10 -12.34 14.00
C ASP A 26 9.25 -11.58 12.96
N VAL A 27 9.82 -11.44 11.76
CA VAL A 27 9.21 -10.76 10.60
C VAL A 27 8.81 -11.73 9.48
N GLY A 28 8.90 -13.05 9.68
CA GLY A 28 8.58 -14.06 8.66
C GLY A 28 7.14 -13.97 8.11
N GLY A 29 6.20 -13.50 8.94
CA GLY A 29 4.79 -13.29 8.56
C GLY A 29 4.48 -11.97 7.87
N PHE A 30 5.48 -11.15 7.51
CA PHE A 30 5.25 -9.75 7.12
C PHE A 30 4.41 -9.58 5.84
N GLN A 31 4.35 -10.60 4.97
CA GLN A 31 3.56 -10.56 3.73
C GLN A 31 2.08 -10.23 3.98
N PHE A 32 1.51 -10.71 5.09
CA PHE A 32 0.14 -10.38 5.48
C PHE A 32 -0.03 -8.87 5.69
N TYR A 33 0.84 -8.26 6.49
CA TYR A 33 0.77 -6.83 6.82
C TYR A 33 1.01 -5.95 5.58
N TYR A 34 1.87 -6.41 4.67
CA TYR A 34 2.11 -5.71 3.42
C TYR A 34 0.88 -5.69 2.52
N VAL A 35 0.25 -6.84 2.30
CA VAL A 35 -1.00 -6.94 1.53
C VAL A 35 -2.13 -6.17 2.22
N TYR A 36 -2.25 -6.30 3.54
CA TYR A 36 -3.23 -5.57 4.34
C TYR A 36 -3.05 -4.05 4.19
N GLY A 37 -1.81 -3.55 4.19
CA GLY A 37 -1.52 -2.13 3.97
C GLY A 37 -2.00 -1.63 2.61
N ILE A 38 -1.79 -2.41 1.54
CA ILE A 38 -2.26 -2.08 0.18
C ILE A 38 -3.79 -2.07 0.14
N TRP A 39 -4.44 -3.11 0.68
CA TRP A 39 -5.89 -3.22 0.71
C TRP A 39 -6.54 -2.09 1.54
N ARG A 40 -6.00 -1.80 2.72
CA ARG A 40 -6.46 -0.69 3.57
C ARG A 40 -6.37 0.65 2.83
N LEU A 41 -5.28 0.88 2.10
CA LEU A 41 -5.15 2.08 1.26
C LEU A 41 -6.21 2.12 0.15
N ALA A 42 -6.47 0.98 -0.52
CA ALA A 42 -7.51 0.89 -1.54
C ALA A 42 -8.90 1.28 -0.97
N VAL A 43 -9.22 0.81 0.23
CA VAL A 43 -10.48 1.13 0.93
C VAL A 43 -10.58 2.62 1.26
N ILE A 44 -9.50 3.24 1.75
CA ILE A 44 -9.47 4.70 2.04
C ILE A 44 -9.72 5.49 0.75
N ILE A 45 -9.02 5.15 -0.33
CA ILE A 45 -9.16 5.79 -1.64
C ILE A 45 -10.58 5.61 -2.19
N GLN A 46 -11.17 4.42 -2.04
CA GLN A 46 -12.55 4.14 -2.46
C GLN A 46 -13.57 4.99 -1.69
N GLN A 47 -13.37 5.20 -0.39
CA GLN A 47 -14.25 6.05 0.42
C GLN A 47 -14.18 7.52 -0.01
N ILE A 48 -12.97 8.04 -0.29
CA ILE A 48 -12.79 9.40 -0.80
C ILE A 48 -13.47 9.55 -2.17
N TYR A 49 -13.26 8.59 -3.07
CA TYR A 49 -13.93 8.57 -4.38
C TYR A 49 -15.46 8.52 -4.25
N SER A 50 -16.00 7.72 -3.33
CA SER A 50 -17.45 7.63 -3.11
C SER A 50 -18.08 8.96 -2.70
N ARG A 51 -17.40 9.73 -1.84
CA ARG A 51 -17.86 11.07 -1.45
C ARG A 51 -17.83 12.05 -2.63
N TYR A 52 -16.76 12.02 -3.43
CA TYR A 52 -16.66 12.82 -4.66
C TYR A 52 -17.76 12.47 -5.67
N TYR A 53 -17.96 11.18 -5.94
CA TYR A 53 -18.98 10.68 -6.87
C TYR A 53 -20.41 11.10 -6.46
N LYS A 54 -20.68 11.16 -5.16
CA LYS A 54 -21.97 11.62 -4.60
C LYS A 54 -22.11 13.15 -4.52
N GLY A 55 -21.13 13.92 -4.97
CA GLY A 55 -21.15 15.39 -4.90
C GLY A 55 -20.93 15.96 -3.50
N GLN A 56 -20.47 15.14 -2.53
CA GLN A 56 -20.16 15.60 -1.16
C GLN A 56 -18.77 16.25 -1.06
N ASN A 57 -17.99 16.16 -2.13
CA ASN A 57 -16.70 16.81 -2.28
C ASN A 57 -16.48 17.12 -3.78
N ASP A 58 -16.02 18.31 -4.12
CA ASP A 58 -15.86 18.80 -5.49
C ASP A 58 -14.41 18.82 -5.96
N ASN A 59 -13.46 18.35 -5.14
CA ASN A 59 -12.05 18.37 -5.48
C ASN A 59 -11.76 17.49 -6.71
N PRO A 60 -11.33 18.07 -7.85
CA PRO A 60 -11.17 17.33 -9.10
C PRO A 60 -10.08 16.26 -9.03
N ARG A 61 -9.17 16.32 -8.05
CA ARG A 61 -8.13 15.29 -7.84
C ARG A 61 -8.75 13.92 -7.51
N PHE A 62 -9.94 13.89 -6.92
CA PHE A 62 -10.60 12.65 -6.52
C PHE A 62 -11.30 11.94 -7.67
N LYS A 63 -11.46 12.57 -8.83
CA LYS A 63 -12.06 11.94 -10.02
C LYS A 63 -11.34 10.65 -10.43
N SER A 64 -10.01 10.61 -10.30
CA SER A 64 -9.19 9.45 -10.67
C SER A 64 -9.10 8.38 -9.56
N TYR A 65 -9.66 8.64 -8.38
CA TYR A 65 -9.47 7.75 -7.22
C TYR A 65 -10.20 6.42 -7.39
N GLY A 66 -11.30 6.35 -8.15
CA GLY A 66 -11.96 5.08 -8.47
C GLY A 66 -11.01 4.12 -9.23
N ALA A 67 -10.32 4.63 -10.26
CA ALA A 67 -9.33 3.83 -10.99
C ALA A 67 -8.13 3.45 -10.10
N MET A 68 -7.70 4.36 -9.21
CA MET A 68 -6.62 4.11 -8.25
C MET A 68 -6.97 3.01 -7.24
N ALA A 69 -8.21 2.99 -6.73
CA ALA A 69 -8.69 1.93 -5.84
C ALA A 69 -8.65 0.55 -6.54
N THR A 70 -9.11 0.48 -7.79
CA THR A 70 -9.02 -0.74 -8.61
C THR A 70 -7.57 -1.20 -8.79
N ALA A 71 -6.66 -0.28 -9.13
CA ALA A 71 -5.24 -0.58 -9.31
C ALA A 71 -4.59 -1.12 -8.02
N LEU A 72 -4.91 -0.54 -6.86
CA LEU A 72 -4.45 -1.04 -5.57
C LEU A 72 -5.03 -2.42 -5.25
N GLY A 73 -6.29 -2.67 -5.59
CA GLY A 73 -6.91 -3.99 -5.45
C GLY A 73 -6.26 -5.06 -6.34
N GLN A 74 -5.83 -4.70 -7.55
CA GLN A 74 -5.06 -5.59 -8.44
C GLN A 74 -3.65 -5.84 -7.88
N LEU A 75 -2.99 -4.80 -7.37
CA LEU A 75 -1.68 -4.93 -6.72
C LEU A 75 -1.74 -5.86 -5.51
N ALA A 76 -2.76 -5.74 -4.66
CA ALA A 76 -2.95 -6.63 -3.52
C ALA A 76 -3.06 -8.11 -3.97
N ARG A 77 -3.87 -8.39 -5.01
CA ARG A 77 -3.99 -9.75 -5.57
C ARG A 77 -2.66 -10.26 -6.15
N TYR A 78 -1.94 -9.43 -6.88
CA TYR A 78 -0.62 -9.78 -7.42
C TYR A 78 0.37 -10.12 -6.30
N LYS A 79 0.36 -9.35 -5.21
CA LYS A 79 1.23 -9.58 -4.05
C LYS A 79 0.85 -10.84 -3.27
N ILE A 80 -0.45 -11.16 -3.17
CA ILE A 80 -0.91 -12.45 -2.63
C ILE A 80 -0.38 -13.62 -3.48
N GLN A 81 -0.49 -13.53 -4.80
CA GLN A 81 -0.08 -14.61 -5.72
C GLN A 81 1.43 -14.83 -5.75
N THR A 82 2.21 -13.76 -5.69
CA THR A 82 3.67 -13.83 -5.88
C THR A 82 4.46 -13.98 -4.59
N GLY A 83 3.91 -13.61 -3.44
CA GLY A 83 4.63 -13.61 -2.17
C GLY A 83 5.78 -12.60 -2.09
N LYS A 84 5.98 -11.75 -3.11
CA LYS A 84 7.10 -10.81 -3.18
C LYS A 84 6.78 -9.51 -2.45
N LEU A 85 7.66 -9.02 -1.57
CA LEU A 85 7.55 -7.72 -0.91
C LEU A 85 7.79 -6.51 -1.84
#